data_AF-A0A958XEZ1-F1
#
_entry.id   AF-A0A958XEZ1-F1
#
_cell.length_a   1.000
_cell.length_b   1.000
_cell.length_c   1.000
_cell.angle_alpha   90.00
_cell.angle_beta   90.00
_cell.angle_gamma   90.00
#
_symmetry.space_group_name_H-M   'P 1'
#
loop_
_entity.id
_entity.type
_entity.pdbx_description
1 polymer ?
#
loop_
_entity_poly.entity_id
_entity_poly.type
_entity_poly.pdbx_seq_one_letter_code
_entity_poly.pdbx_strand_id
1 'polypeptide(L)' 'KDAIVTSGYSQIFPKGVVVGHVDGDPEPDPENRHFWNIKVKLTQDMASVNNVYVVENIYYTELDSLMQQVKNEQ' A
#
# COMPACT_ATOMS: atom_id res chain seq x y z
N LYS A 1 14.35 0.54 -14.58
CA LYS A 1 13.60 1.37 -13.61
C LYS A 1 12.66 0.44 -12.89
N ASP A 2 12.80 0.34 -11.58
CA ASP A 2 12.12 -0.70 -10.81
C ASP A 2 10.66 -0.33 -10.58
N ALA A 3 9.78 -1.32 -10.68
CA ALA A 3 8.34 -1.16 -10.51
C ALA A 3 7.95 -1.37 -9.05
N ILE A 4 7.11 -0.49 -8.53
CA ILE A 4 6.54 -0.59 -7.20
C ILE A 4 5.18 -1.27 -7.30
N VAL A 5 5.03 -2.37 -6.57
CA VAL A 5 3.81 -3.18 -6.50
C VAL A 5 3.30 -3.28 -5.07
N THR A 6 1.98 -3.31 -4.90
CA THR A 6 1.37 -3.49 -3.59
C THR A 6 1.71 -4.87 -3.00
N SER A 7 2.16 -4.90 -1.74
CA SER A 7 2.49 -6.15 -1.06
C SER A 7 1.26 -6.90 -0.51
N GLY A 8 0.14 -6.17 -0.30
CA GLY A 8 -1.05 -6.70 0.35
C GLY A 8 -1.02 -6.71 1.88
N TYR A 9 0.04 -6.14 2.49
CA TYR A 9 0.21 -6.15 3.95
C TYR A 9 -0.81 -5.28 4.70
N SER A 10 -1.28 -4.19 4.09
CA SER A 10 -2.21 -3.26 4.74
C SER A 10 -3.62 -3.83 4.92
N GLN A 11 -3.93 -5.01 4.35
CA GLN A 11 -5.26 -5.64 4.31
C GLN A 11 -6.36 -4.81 3.60
N ILE A 12 -6.02 -3.60 3.16
CA ILE A 12 -6.88 -2.63 2.46
C ILE A 12 -6.67 -2.74 0.95
N PHE A 13 -5.42 -2.90 0.51
CA PHE A 13 -5.10 -3.05 -0.91
C PHE A 13 -4.75 -4.51 -1.24
N PRO A 14 -5.24 -5.04 -2.37
CA PRO A 14 -4.85 -6.36 -2.81
C PRO A 14 -3.38 -6.36 -3.22
N LYS A 15 -2.71 -7.51 -3.13
CA LYS A 15 -1.32 -7.66 -3.57
C LYS A 15 -1.21 -7.65 -5.10
N GLY A 16 -0.09 -7.15 -5.61
CA GLY A 16 0.26 -7.22 -7.04
C GLY A 16 -0.31 -6.11 -7.92
N VAL A 17 -0.87 -5.05 -7.34
CA VAL A 17 -1.30 -3.86 -8.09
C VAL A 17 -0.08 -2.97 -8.33
N VAL A 18 0.16 -2.59 -9.59
CA VAL A 18 1.23 -1.67 -9.96
C VAL A 18 0.85 -0.26 -9.54
N VAL A 19 1.72 0.39 -8.78
CA VAL A 19 1.51 1.78 -8.31
C VAL A 19 2.28 2.75 -9.21
N GLY A 20 3.54 2.42 -9.49
CA GLY A 20 4.43 3.36 -10.15
C GLY A 20 5.84 2.80 -10.36
N HIS A 21 6.75 3.70 -10.72
CA HIS A 21 8.17 3.41 -10.87
C HIS A 21 8.99 4.33 -9.98
N VAL A 22 10.14 3.84 -9.50
CA VAL A 22 11.09 4.66 -8.75
C VAL A 22 11.60 5.81 -9.63
N ASP A 23 11.57 7.02 -9.08
CA ASP A 23 12.00 8.25 -9.75
C ASP A 23 13.13 8.92 -8.96
N GLY A 24 14.36 8.67 -9.40
CA GLY A 24 15.58 9.13 -8.73
C GLY A 24 16.16 8.08 -7.77
N ASP A 25 17.26 8.46 -7.13
CA ASP A 25 17.96 7.60 -6.19
C ASP A 25 17.32 7.69 -4.79
N PRO A 26 17.23 6.58 -4.03
CA PRO A 26 16.78 6.61 -2.64
C PRO A 26 17.65 7.55 -1.79
N GLU A 27 17.00 8.46 -1.06
CA GLU A 27 17.65 9.40 -0.15
C GLU A 27 17.51 8.87 1.28
N PRO A 28 18.55 8.90 2.14
CA PRO A 28 18.41 8.51 3.53
C PRO A 28 17.47 9.48 4.26
N ASP A 29 16.65 8.97 5.18
CA ASP A 29 15.76 9.80 5.98
C ASP A 29 16.60 10.67 6.95
N PRO A 30 16.46 12.01 6.90
CA PRO A 30 17.23 12.92 7.75
C PRO A 30 16.94 12.74 9.25
N GLU A 31 15.74 12.29 9.61
CA GLU A 31 15.33 12.10 11.01
C GLU A 31 15.63 10.68 11.52
N ASN A 32 15.73 9.69 10.62
CA ASN A 32 15.96 8.31 11.00
C ASN A 32 16.90 7.54 10.06
N ARG A 33 18.12 7.28 10.54
CA ARG A 33 19.18 6.59 9.77
C ARG A 33 18.86 5.16 9.33
N HIS A 34 17.77 4.56 9.81
CA HIS A 34 17.33 3.22 9.42
C HIS A 34 16.32 3.23 8.26
N PHE A 35 15.81 4.39 7.87
CA PHE A 35 14.82 4.52 6.79
C PHE A 35 15.38 5.26 5.59
N TRP A 36 14.80 4.94 4.43
CA TRP A 36 15.12 5.54 3.14
C TRP A 36 13.85 6.12 2.55
N ASN A 37 13.95 7.33 2.02
CA ASN A 37 12.92 8.02 1.28
C ASN A 37 13.08 7.74 -0.22
N ILE A 38 12.04 7.18 -0.82
CA ILE A 38 12.02 6.83 -2.25
C ILE A 38 10.97 7.70 -2.92
N LYS A 39 11.40 8.51 -3.89
CA LYS A 39 10.49 9.25 -4.77
C LYS A 39 9.94 8.28 -5.82
N VAL A 40 8.63 8.27 -5.98
CA VAL A 40 7.92 7.36 -6.90
C VAL A 40 7.10 8.17 -7.87
N LYS A 41 7.25 7.88 -9.16
CA LYS A 41 6.38 8.39 -10.21
C LYS A 41 5.21 7.44 -10.41
N LEU A 42 4.01 7.92 -10.09
CA LEU A 42 2.78 7.16 -10.30
C LEU A 42 2.54 6.92 -11.79
N THR A 43 2.11 5.70 -12.12
CA THR A 43 1.81 5.32 -13.51
C THR A 43 0.43 5.78 -13.95
N GLN A 44 -0.50 5.86 -13.00
CA GLN A 44 -1.87 6.28 -13.24
C GLN A 44 -1.98 7.80 -13.20
N ASP A 45 -2.51 8.39 -14.26
CA ASP A 45 -2.91 9.79 -14.28
C ASP A 45 -4.29 9.95 -13.66
N MET A 46 -4.36 10.63 -12.51
CA MET A 46 -5.62 10.89 -11.82
C MET A 46 -6.47 11.97 -12.51
N ALA A 47 -5.88 12.81 -13.38
CA ALA A 47 -6.62 13.88 -14.04
C ALA A 47 -7.51 13.39 -15.20
N SER A 48 -7.19 12.22 -15.77
CA SER A 48 -7.89 11.63 -16.93
C SER A 48 -8.63 10.33 -16.61
N VAL A 49 -8.81 10.00 -15.33
CA VAL A 49 -9.50 8.78 -14.90
C VAL A 49 -11.00 8.85 -15.22
N ASN A 50 -11.47 7.95 -16.10
CA ASN A 50 -12.89 7.78 -16.42
C ASN A 50 -13.51 6.53 -15.79
N ASN A 51 -12.71 5.48 -15.57
CA ASN A 51 -13.17 4.22 -15.01
C ASN A 51 -12.39 3.92 -13.72
N VAL A 52 -13.13 3.60 -12.66
CA VAL A 52 -12.58 3.24 -11.36
C VAL A 52 -13.11 1.88 -10.92
N TYR A 53 -12.29 1.14 -10.17
CA TYR A 53 -12.67 -0.13 -9.59
C TYR A 53 -12.68 0.01 -8.07
N VAL A 54 -13.77 -0.42 -7.44
CA VAL A 54 -13.88 -0.50 -5.98
C VAL A 54 -13.39 -1.86 -5.56
N VAL A 55 -12.39 -1.90 -4.68
CA VAL A 55 -11.92 -3.16 -4.08
C VAL A 55 -12.59 -3.31 -2.72
N GLU A 56 -13.43 -4.34 -2.59
CA GLU A 56 -14.08 -4.70 -1.33
C GLU A 56 -13.39 -5.92 -0.71
N ASN A 57 -13.09 -5.83 0.59
CA ASN A 57 -12.62 -6.96 1.37
C ASN A 57 -13.83 -7.69 1.99
N ILE A 58 -14.27 -8.77 1.35
CA ILE A 58 -15.43 -9.57 1.81
C ILE A 58 -15.21 -10.22 3.18
N TYR A 59 -13.96 -10.40 3.61
CA TYR A 59 -13.59 -11.03 4.88
C TYR A 59 -13.38 -10.02 6.00
N TYR A 60 -13.62 -8.74 5.75
CA TYR A 60 -13.36 -7.67 6.70
C TYR A 60 -14.07 -7.89 8.05
N THR A 61 -15.35 -8.26 8.02
CA THR A 61 -16.16 -8.49 9.23
C THR A 61 -15.64 -9.66 10.07
N GLU A 62 -15.23 -10.75 9.43
CA GLU A 62 -14.68 -11.92 10.12
C GLU A 62 -13.31 -11.61 10.73
N LEU A 63 -12.47 -10.86 10.00
CA LEU A 63 -11.19 -10.38 10.51
C LEU A 63 -11.36 -9.43 11.71
N ASP A 64 -12.30 -8.49 11.65
CA ASP A 64 -12.60 -7.59 12.78
C ASP A 64 -13.05 -8.38 14.02
N SER A 65 -13.94 -9.36 13.83
CA SER A 65 -14.41 -10.23 14.91
C SER A 65 -13.24 -11.03 15.53
N LEU A 66 -12.36 -11.59 14.71
CA LEU A 66 -11.16 -12.30 15.17
C LEU A 66 -10.20 -11.37 15.93
N MET A 67 -9.96 -10.16 15.43
CA MET A 67 -9.10 -9.18 16.10
C MET A 67 -9.65 -8.73 17.45
N GLN A 68 -10.98 -8.60 17.58
CA GLN A 68 -11.63 -8.30 18.86
C GLN A 68 -11.48 -9.45 19.85
N GLN A 69 -11.61 -10.69 19.42
CA GLN A 69 -11.41 -11.87 20.28
C GLN A 69 -9.97 -11.94 20.81
N VAL A 70 -8.98 -11.76 19.95
CA VAL A 70 -7.56 -11.76 20.34
C VAL A 70 -7.24 -10.65 21.35
N LYS A 71 -7.88 -9.47 21.24
CA LYS A 71 -7.71 -8.37 22.20
C LYS A 71 -8.32 -8.64 23.57
N ASN A 72 -9.40 -9.42 23.65
CA ASN A 72 -10.07 -9.71 24.91
C ASN A 72 -9.36 -10.79 25.75
N GLU A 73 -8.41 -11.51 25.15
CA GLU A 73 -7.60 -12.55 25.80
C GLU A 73 -6.23 -12.03 26.30
N GLN A 74 -5.93 -10.74 26.08
CA GLN A 74 -4.74 -10.05 26.62
C GLN A 74 -5.11 -9.13 27.79
#